data_AF-E5G550-F1
#
_entry.id   AF-E5G550-F1
#
_cell.length_a   1.000
_cell.length_b   1.000
_cell.length_c   1.000
_cell.angle_alpha   90.00
_cell.angle_beta   90.00
_cell.angle_gamma   90.00
#
_symmetry.space_group_name_H-M   'P 1'
#
loop_
_entity.id
_entity.type
_entity.pdbx_description
1 polymer ?
#
loop_
_entity_poly.entity_id
_entity_poly.type
_entity_poly.pdbx_seq_one_letter_code
_entity_poly.pdbx_strand_id
1 'polypeptide(L)'
;FDDQTKMKVCDLIRDAIGCKRKINLDELDEWNDMDMRDPYNKYKGVLIPPRRRQLCFSRIVRGPANLRNLKEFKEEILKGAQSEGKFLGNYYNEDKDKEKALEAMKNSFYDYEYIIKGSDILENIQFKDIKIKLDKLLTKETNNNIRNAEDWWKVNNKSIWNAMLCGYKKSGNKIIDPSWCKIPTTEKTPQFLGWIKEWGTNVCIQKQEHKEYVKSKCSNVTNNNLGAQESESSNCISEIRKYQEWSRKRSIQWEAISERYKKYKHMDILKDVKEPDANTYLKEHCSKCPCGFNDMEEIANDTENKQDIFKQIKEQVNIPAELE
;
A
#
# COMPACT_ATOMS: atom_id res chain seq x y z
N PHE A 1 9.26 18.64 -15.27
CA PHE A 1 10.66 18.58 -14.80
C PHE A 1 11.61 18.95 -15.95
N ASP A 2 11.16 19.81 -16.87
CA ASP A 2 11.78 20.05 -18.18
C ASP A 2 12.73 21.26 -18.19
N ASP A 3 13.20 21.61 -17.00
CA ASP A 3 14.11 22.72 -16.75
C ASP A 3 15.45 22.14 -16.29
N GLN A 4 16.51 22.42 -17.04
CA GLN A 4 17.87 21.96 -16.73
C GLN A 4 18.34 22.39 -15.34
N THR A 5 17.81 23.49 -14.78
CA THR A 5 18.11 23.89 -13.39
C THR A 5 17.49 22.98 -12.34
N LYS A 6 16.30 22.42 -12.60
CA LYS A 6 15.64 21.43 -11.70
C LYS A 6 16.32 20.06 -11.78
N MET A 7 16.91 19.71 -12.92
CA MET A 7 17.75 18.50 -13.04
C MET A 7 18.99 18.56 -12.14
N LYS A 8 19.65 19.71 -12.05
CA LYS A 8 20.79 19.89 -11.12
C LYS A 8 20.41 19.64 -9.66
N VAL A 9 19.17 19.94 -9.26
CA VAL A 9 18.68 19.69 -7.88
C VAL A 9 18.57 18.18 -7.59
N CYS A 10 18.17 17.37 -8.57
CA CYS A 10 18.12 15.91 -8.40
C CYS A 10 19.51 15.29 -8.23
N ASP A 11 20.53 15.83 -8.91
CA ASP A 11 21.89 15.27 -8.88
C ASP A 11 22.60 15.56 -7.54
N LEU A 12 22.16 16.56 -6.79
CA LEU A 12 22.71 16.92 -5.48
C LEU A 12 22.25 15.98 -4.35
N ILE A 13 21.14 15.27 -4.53
CA ILE A 13 20.62 14.35 -3.52
C ILE A 13 21.29 12.97 -3.72
N ARG A 14 22.03 12.54 -2.70
CA ARG A 14 22.66 11.20 -2.66
C ARG A 14 21.63 10.14 -2.26
N ASP A 15 21.91 8.88 -2.57
CA ASP A 15 21.09 7.77 -2.09
C ASP A 15 21.29 7.57 -0.57
N ALA A 16 20.22 7.16 0.11
CA ALA A 16 20.25 6.80 1.52
C ALA A 16 21.02 5.48 1.75
N ILE A 17 21.80 5.45 2.83
CA ILE A 17 22.56 4.26 3.21
C ILE A 17 21.64 3.21 3.84
N GLY A 18 21.76 1.97 3.38
CA GLY A 18 21.06 0.82 3.96
C GLY A 18 19.61 0.64 3.50
N CYS A 19 19.21 1.32 2.41
CA CYS A 19 17.99 0.96 1.69
C CYS A 19 18.26 -0.21 0.76
N LYS A 20 17.35 -1.19 0.75
CA LYS A 20 17.46 -2.41 -0.04
C LYS A 20 16.51 -2.34 -1.25
N ARG A 21 16.76 -3.20 -2.25
CA ARG A 21 15.80 -3.43 -3.33
C ARG A 21 14.47 -3.92 -2.76
N LYS A 22 13.37 -3.52 -3.41
CA LYS A 22 12.02 -3.98 -3.08
C LYS A 22 11.83 -5.40 -3.59
N ILE A 23 11.07 -6.19 -2.85
CA ILE A 23 10.66 -7.54 -3.22
C ILE A 23 9.21 -7.74 -2.84
N ASN A 24 8.47 -8.55 -3.61
CA ASN A 24 7.13 -9.03 -3.25
C ASN A 24 6.16 -7.91 -2.80
N LEU A 25 6.17 -6.75 -3.47
CA LEU A 25 5.31 -5.61 -3.06
C LEU A 25 3.84 -5.86 -3.36
N ASP A 26 3.57 -6.61 -4.43
CA ASP A 26 2.24 -6.92 -4.92
C ASP A 26 1.72 -8.26 -4.34
N GLU A 27 2.53 -8.95 -3.54
CA GLU A 27 2.18 -10.24 -2.94
C GLU A 27 1.28 -10.04 -1.72
N LEU A 28 0.00 -10.41 -1.85
CA LEU A 28 -0.97 -10.28 -0.76
C LEU A 28 -0.63 -11.16 0.46
N ASP A 29 0.14 -12.24 0.29
CA ASP A 29 0.64 -13.08 1.40
C ASP A 29 1.68 -12.37 2.28
N GLU A 30 2.31 -11.29 1.81
CA GLU A 30 3.29 -10.51 2.58
C GLU A 30 2.64 -9.46 3.51
N TRP A 31 1.32 -9.27 3.40
CA TRP A 31 0.53 -8.40 4.28
C TRP A 31 0.28 -9.08 5.61
N ASN A 32 0.92 -8.57 6.66
CA ASN A 32 0.84 -9.12 8.00
C ASN A 32 1.08 -8.05 9.07
N ASP A 33 0.95 -8.44 10.33
CA ASP A 33 1.13 -7.60 11.53
C ASP A 33 2.45 -7.90 12.26
N MET A 34 3.37 -8.66 11.66
CA MET A 34 4.60 -9.16 12.31
C MET A 34 5.49 -8.06 12.92
N ASP A 35 5.48 -6.86 12.32
CA ASP A 35 6.29 -5.72 12.79
C ASP A 35 5.61 -4.90 13.90
N MET A 36 4.41 -5.28 14.33
CA MET A 36 3.71 -4.69 15.47
C MET A 36 4.13 -5.38 16.77
N ARG A 37 4.91 -4.65 17.58
CA ARG A 37 5.35 -5.12 18.90
C ARG A 37 4.23 -4.90 19.92
N ASP A 38 3.36 -5.88 20.12
CA ASP A 38 2.50 -5.91 21.31
C ASP A 38 1.97 -7.33 21.62
N PRO A 39 2.14 -7.85 22.85
CA PRO A 39 1.68 -9.19 23.21
C PRO A 39 0.16 -9.30 23.42
N TYR A 40 -0.62 -8.21 23.36
CA TYR A 40 -2.05 -8.18 23.72
C TYR A 40 -3.00 -7.99 22.53
N ASN A 41 -2.61 -8.38 21.31
CA ASN A 41 -3.45 -8.22 20.11
C ASN A 41 -3.94 -6.78 19.87
N LYS A 42 -3.24 -5.77 20.43
CA LYS A 42 -3.66 -4.36 20.35
C LYS A 42 -3.86 -3.90 18.92
N TYR A 43 -3.12 -4.46 17.97
CA TYR A 43 -3.16 -4.12 16.55
C TYR A 43 -3.70 -5.22 15.63
N LYS A 44 -4.31 -6.29 16.19
CA LYS A 44 -4.96 -7.33 15.38
C LYS A 44 -5.88 -6.68 14.33
N GLY A 45 -5.73 -7.11 13.08
CA GLY A 45 -6.48 -6.61 11.94
C GLY A 45 -5.93 -5.34 11.29
N VAL A 46 -4.79 -4.81 11.76
CA VAL A 46 -4.01 -3.84 11.00
C VAL A 46 -2.94 -4.61 10.21
N LEU A 47 -3.21 -4.85 8.93
CA LEU A 47 -2.23 -5.49 8.05
C LEU A 47 -1.28 -4.42 7.47
N ILE A 48 0.02 -4.63 7.65
CA ILE A 48 1.05 -3.68 7.20
C ILE A 48 1.36 -3.97 5.73
N PRO A 49 1.27 -2.95 4.84
CA PRO A 49 1.68 -3.13 3.45
C PRO A 49 3.13 -3.59 3.35
N PRO A 50 3.47 -4.57 2.49
CA PRO A 50 4.85 -5.00 2.23
C PRO A 50 5.76 -3.81 1.87
N ARG A 51 5.20 -2.85 1.11
CA ARG A 51 5.82 -1.57 0.79
C ARG A 51 6.19 -0.75 2.02
N ARG A 52 5.28 -0.59 3.00
CA ARG A 52 5.53 0.12 4.27
C ARG A 52 6.59 -0.59 5.11
N ARG A 53 6.56 -1.92 5.18
CA ARG A 53 7.57 -2.73 5.89
C ARG A 53 8.97 -2.52 5.29
N GLN A 54 9.02 -2.38 3.97
CA GLN A 54 10.26 -2.14 3.21
C GLN A 54 10.54 -0.66 2.95
N LEU A 55 9.81 0.29 3.56
CA LEU A 55 9.95 1.72 3.31
C LEU A 55 11.40 2.13 3.51
N CYS A 56 12.04 2.61 2.43
CA CYS A 56 13.35 3.22 2.53
C CYS A 56 13.17 4.54 3.27
N PHE A 57 13.91 4.67 4.35
CA PHE A 57 14.00 5.90 5.12
C PHE A 57 15.48 6.23 5.36
N SER A 58 15.74 7.45 5.80
CA SER A 58 17.10 7.89 6.07
C SER A 58 17.74 7.14 7.23
N ARG A 59 19.08 7.14 7.30
CA ARG A 59 19.83 6.49 8.39
C ARG A 59 19.50 7.04 9.79
N ILE A 60 18.79 8.17 9.87
CA ILE A 60 18.44 8.79 11.15
C ILE A 60 17.46 7.93 11.97
N VAL A 61 16.84 6.90 11.37
CA VAL A 61 16.05 5.88 12.10
C VAL A 61 16.92 4.84 12.81
N ARG A 62 18.19 4.63 12.40
CA ARG A 62 19.03 3.51 12.82
C ARG A 62 20.07 3.84 13.91
N GLY A 63 19.86 4.90 14.69
CA GLY A 63 20.73 5.23 15.83
C GLY A 63 20.67 6.70 16.27
N PRO A 64 21.57 7.12 17.18
CA PRO A 64 21.76 8.52 17.52
C PRO A 64 22.40 9.22 16.32
N ALA A 65 21.58 9.61 15.34
CA ALA A 65 22.03 10.56 14.36
C ALA A 65 22.30 11.87 15.11
N ASN A 66 23.58 12.23 15.23
CA ASN A 66 24.03 13.53 15.73
C ASN A 66 23.69 14.61 14.71
N LEU A 67 22.38 14.81 14.47
CA LEU A 67 21.87 15.88 13.62
C LEU A 67 22.15 17.20 14.33
N ARG A 68 22.91 18.07 13.67
CA ARG A 68 23.32 19.35 14.25
C ARG A 68 22.26 20.42 14.06
N ASN A 69 21.48 20.32 13.00
CA ASN A 69 20.52 21.35 12.58
C ASN A 69 19.38 20.79 11.69
N LEU A 70 18.35 21.60 11.44
CA LEU A 70 17.20 21.29 10.59
C LEU A 70 17.58 21.04 9.13
N LYS A 71 18.66 21.67 8.65
CA LYS A 71 19.16 21.46 7.28
C LYS A 71 19.66 20.02 7.11
N GLU A 72 20.47 19.51 8.03
CA GLU A 72 20.94 18.13 8.03
C GLU A 72 19.78 17.14 8.16
N PHE A 73 18.79 17.43 9.03
CA PHE A 73 17.58 16.62 9.13
C PHE A 73 16.86 16.54 7.77
N LYS A 74 16.63 17.69 7.13
CA LYS A 74 16.01 17.76 5.81
C LYS A 74 16.77 16.95 4.78
N GLU A 75 18.10 17.13 4.69
CA GLU A 75 18.94 16.41 3.73
C GLU A 75 18.80 14.89 3.88
N GLU A 76 18.79 14.38 5.11
CA GLU A 76 18.61 12.95 5.36
C GLU A 76 17.22 12.47 4.91
N ILE A 77 16.15 13.19 5.22
CA ILE A 77 14.79 12.86 4.73
C ILE A 77 14.74 12.82 3.20
N LEU A 78 15.36 13.79 2.52
CA LEU A 78 15.39 13.84 1.05
C LEU A 78 16.17 12.66 0.44
N LYS A 79 17.29 12.23 1.06
CA LYS A 79 18.02 11.03 0.63
C LYS A 79 17.14 9.78 0.73
N GLY A 80 16.41 9.64 1.84
CA GLY A 80 15.46 8.54 2.03
C GLY A 80 14.38 8.54 0.95
N ALA A 81 13.72 9.68 0.75
CA ALA A 81 12.65 9.83 -0.22
C ALA A 81 13.11 9.56 -1.66
N GLN A 82 14.30 10.06 -2.03
CA GLN A 82 14.90 9.74 -3.32
C GLN A 82 15.13 8.24 -3.48
N SER A 83 15.76 7.59 -2.50
CA SER A 83 16.02 6.17 -2.60
C SER A 83 14.72 5.36 -2.62
N GLU A 84 13.68 5.78 -1.90
CA GLU A 84 12.35 5.16 -2.00
C GLU A 84 11.80 5.23 -3.42
N GLY A 85 11.78 6.43 -4.03
CA GLY A 85 11.33 6.60 -5.41
C GLY A 85 12.17 5.81 -6.42
N LYS A 86 13.49 5.71 -6.19
CA LYS A 86 14.39 4.91 -7.04
C LYS A 86 14.09 3.42 -6.95
N PHE A 87 13.93 2.87 -5.75
CA PHE A 87 13.71 1.43 -5.58
C PHE A 87 12.29 1.00 -5.96
N LEU A 88 11.28 1.85 -5.73
CA LEU A 88 9.93 1.62 -6.27
C LEU A 88 9.93 1.71 -7.80
N GLY A 89 10.63 2.71 -8.36
CA GLY A 89 10.81 2.83 -9.81
C GLY A 89 11.49 1.60 -10.41
N ASN A 90 12.54 1.07 -9.77
CA ASN A 90 13.19 -0.16 -10.24
C ASN A 90 12.25 -1.37 -10.23
N TYR A 91 11.49 -1.55 -9.15
CA TYR A 91 10.58 -2.68 -8.97
C TYR A 91 9.51 -2.72 -10.06
N TYR A 92 8.80 -1.62 -10.27
CA TYR A 92 7.73 -1.54 -11.26
C TYR A 92 8.20 -1.28 -12.69
N ASN A 93 9.51 -1.08 -12.91
CA ASN A 93 10.07 -0.93 -14.25
C ASN A 93 10.16 -2.27 -15.00
N GLU A 94 10.25 -3.39 -14.29
CA GLU A 94 10.27 -4.74 -14.89
C GLU A 94 9.00 -4.98 -15.73
N ASP A 95 7.84 -4.65 -15.16
CA ASP A 95 6.53 -4.79 -15.82
C ASP A 95 6.12 -3.54 -16.62
N LYS A 96 6.95 -2.48 -16.62
CA LYS A 96 6.67 -1.16 -17.20
C LYS A 96 5.37 -0.51 -16.66
N ASP A 97 4.94 -0.87 -15.46
CA ASP A 97 3.72 -0.37 -14.83
C ASP A 97 3.98 0.95 -14.09
N LYS A 98 3.92 2.03 -14.86
CA LYS A 98 4.14 3.39 -14.33
C LYS A 98 3.04 3.81 -13.35
N GLU A 99 1.84 3.28 -13.49
CA GLU A 99 0.71 3.65 -12.64
C GLU A 99 0.85 3.04 -11.26
N LYS A 100 1.18 1.74 -11.15
CA LYS A 100 1.52 1.11 -9.87
C LYS A 100 2.71 1.80 -9.20
N ALA A 101 3.74 2.15 -9.97
CA ALA A 101 4.89 2.89 -9.45
C ALA A 101 4.47 4.23 -8.80
N LEU A 102 3.60 4.98 -9.48
CA LEU A 102 3.08 6.25 -8.95
C LEU A 102 2.26 6.05 -7.68
N GLU A 103 1.35 5.08 -7.65
CA GLU A 103 0.52 4.82 -6.47
C GLU A 103 1.36 4.36 -5.28
N ALA A 104 2.32 3.46 -5.49
CA ALA A 104 3.26 3.05 -4.44
C ALA A 104 4.10 4.23 -3.92
N MET A 105 4.50 5.16 -4.80
CA MET A 105 5.17 6.39 -4.40
C MET A 105 4.26 7.31 -3.59
N LYS A 106 2.98 7.49 -3.98
CA LYS A 106 2.01 8.27 -3.20
C LYS A 106 1.79 7.66 -1.82
N ASN A 107 1.59 6.35 -1.73
CA ASN A 107 1.40 5.65 -0.46
C ASN A 107 2.62 5.81 0.46
N SER A 108 3.83 5.71 -0.11
CA SER A 108 5.07 5.95 0.63
C SER A 108 5.23 7.40 1.07
N PHE A 109 4.83 8.36 0.23
CA PHE A 109 4.83 9.78 0.58
C PHE A 109 3.92 10.08 1.78
N TYR A 110 2.73 9.45 1.83
CA TYR A 110 1.85 9.54 2.99
C TYR A 110 2.47 8.89 4.23
N ASP A 111 3.11 7.72 4.11
CA ASP A 111 3.81 7.12 5.25
C ASP A 111 4.93 8.01 5.81
N TYR A 112 5.67 8.72 4.94
CA TYR A 112 6.63 9.72 5.36
C TYR A 112 5.99 10.83 6.20
N GLU A 113 4.82 11.31 5.82
CA GLU A 113 4.05 12.30 6.59
C GLU A 113 3.74 11.78 7.98
N TYR A 114 3.18 10.57 8.08
CA TYR A 114 2.82 9.95 9.35
C TYR A 114 4.04 9.75 10.25
N ILE A 115 5.17 9.30 9.70
CA ILE A 115 6.42 9.11 10.44
C ILE A 115 6.96 10.45 10.95
N ILE A 116 7.00 11.47 10.11
CA ILE A 116 7.57 12.79 10.46
C ILE A 116 6.72 13.49 11.52
N LYS A 117 5.39 13.42 11.39
CA LYS A 117 4.44 13.96 12.38
C LYS A 117 4.33 13.08 13.63
N GLY A 118 4.90 11.88 13.61
CA GLY A 118 4.84 10.89 14.69
C GLY A 118 3.44 10.34 14.96
N SER A 119 2.61 10.28 13.93
CA SER A 119 1.27 9.68 13.91
C SER A 119 1.22 8.36 13.12
N ASP A 120 2.39 7.77 12.80
CA ASP A 120 2.51 6.46 12.16
C ASP A 120 2.02 5.35 13.10
N ILE A 121 1.21 4.44 12.56
CA ILE A 121 0.63 3.32 13.30
C ILE A 121 1.74 2.34 13.75
N LEU A 122 2.84 2.22 13.00
CA LEU A 122 3.97 1.41 13.43
C LEU A 122 4.73 2.16 14.51
N GLU A 123 4.33 1.85 15.74
CA GLU A 123 4.90 2.34 16.96
C GLU A 123 6.30 1.77 17.28
N ASN A 124 7.07 1.37 16.26
CA ASN A 124 8.42 0.90 16.46
C ASN A 124 9.31 2.05 16.98
N ILE A 125 10.25 1.70 17.88
CA ILE A 125 11.09 2.69 18.56
C ILE A 125 11.89 3.53 17.54
N GLN A 126 12.27 2.94 16.41
CA GLN A 126 13.09 3.59 15.39
C GLN A 126 12.39 4.76 14.69
N PHE A 127 11.11 4.62 14.33
CA PHE A 127 10.32 5.67 13.68
C PHE A 127 9.73 6.66 14.69
N LYS A 128 9.37 6.22 15.90
CA LYS A 128 8.91 7.12 16.98
C LYS A 128 9.92 8.22 17.29
N ASP A 129 11.21 7.90 17.20
CA ASP A 129 12.28 8.87 17.46
C ASP A 129 12.36 9.99 16.42
N ILE A 130 11.76 9.86 15.24
CA ILE A 130 11.86 10.87 14.17
C ILE A 130 11.21 12.19 14.58
N LYS A 131 9.97 12.14 15.08
CA LYS A 131 9.29 13.34 15.58
C LYS A 131 10.07 13.96 16.75
N ILE A 132 10.55 13.14 17.68
CA ILE A 132 11.33 13.61 18.84
C ILE A 132 12.62 14.31 18.39
N LYS A 133 13.33 13.75 17.41
CA LYS A 133 14.55 14.35 16.83
C LYS A 133 14.22 15.68 16.16
N LEU A 134 13.13 15.75 15.41
CA LEU A 134 12.68 16.99 14.75
C LEU A 134 12.31 18.07 15.77
N ASP A 135 11.47 17.74 16.76
CA ASP A 135 11.04 18.67 17.81
C ASP A 135 12.23 19.24 18.59
N LYS A 136 13.23 18.41 18.92
CA LYS A 136 14.48 18.87 19.57
C LYS A 136 15.26 19.88 18.73
N LEU A 137 15.27 19.72 17.41
CA LEU A 137 15.95 20.65 16.50
C LEU A 137 15.16 21.96 16.35
N LEU A 138 13.84 21.87 16.25
CA LEU A 138 12.94 23.04 16.18
C LEU A 138 13.04 23.91 17.44
N THR A 139 13.21 23.32 18.62
CA THR A 139 13.42 24.10 19.86
C THR A 139 14.78 24.81 19.89
N LYS A 140 15.82 24.23 19.25
CA LYS A 140 17.17 24.81 19.22
C LYS A 140 17.31 25.94 18.20
N GLU A 141 16.61 25.83 17.08
CA GLU A 141 16.62 26.82 16.01
C GLU A 141 15.37 27.68 16.12
N THR A 142 15.50 28.87 16.70
CA THR A 142 14.41 29.86 16.77
C THR A 142 13.96 30.25 15.36
N ASN A 143 12.95 29.55 14.84
CA ASN A 143 12.31 29.84 13.57
C ASN A 143 10.84 30.18 13.82
N ASN A 144 10.51 31.47 13.76
CA ASN A 144 9.19 31.99 14.15
C ASN A 144 8.01 31.40 13.34
N ASN A 145 8.29 30.81 12.16
CA ASN A 145 7.29 30.28 11.23
C ASN A 145 7.18 28.75 11.23
N ILE A 146 8.09 28.00 11.87
CA ILE A 146 8.04 26.52 11.92
C ILE A 146 8.14 26.10 13.38
N ARG A 147 6.99 25.76 13.99
CA ARG A 147 6.89 25.54 15.43
C ARG A 147 6.81 24.07 15.84
N ASN A 148 6.38 23.21 14.92
CA ASN A 148 6.17 21.78 15.16
C ASN A 148 6.43 20.97 13.88
N ALA A 149 6.35 19.65 14.02
CA ALA A 149 6.52 18.70 12.93
C ALA A 149 5.50 18.91 11.79
N GLU A 150 4.27 19.33 12.10
CA GLU A 150 3.22 19.59 11.11
C GLU A 150 3.56 20.78 10.21
N ASP A 151 4.02 21.88 10.79
CA ASP A 151 4.47 23.07 10.07
C ASP A 151 5.71 22.75 9.26
N TRP A 152 6.64 21.96 9.83
CA TRP A 152 7.83 21.53 9.11
C TRP A 152 7.47 20.67 7.89
N TRP A 153 6.52 19.74 8.03
CA TRP A 153 6.02 18.95 6.90
C TRP A 153 5.40 19.84 5.82
N LYS A 154 4.50 20.76 6.17
CA LYS A 154 3.86 21.66 5.20
C LYS A 154 4.86 22.46 4.38
N VAL A 155 5.95 22.92 5.00
CA VAL A 155 7.02 23.68 4.31
C VAL A 155 7.88 22.78 3.40
N ASN A 156 8.05 21.50 3.76
CA ASN A 156 9.03 20.63 3.10
C ASN A 156 8.42 19.52 2.21
N ASN A 157 7.11 19.26 2.29
CA ASN A 157 6.44 18.16 1.59
C ASN A 157 6.69 18.18 0.07
N LYS A 158 6.72 19.37 -0.55
CA LYS A 158 7.04 19.56 -1.97
C LYS A 158 8.46 19.10 -2.30
N SER A 159 9.42 19.39 -1.42
CA SER A 159 10.81 18.96 -1.60
C SER A 159 10.93 17.44 -1.50
N ILE A 160 10.20 16.84 -0.55
CA ILE A 160 10.17 15.39 -0.34
C ILE A 160 9.58 14.68 -1.56
N TRP A 161 8.42 15.13 -2.05
CA TRP A 161 7.81 14.57 -3.25
C TRP A 161 8.71 14.70 -4.48
N ASN A 162 9.32 15.88 -4.69
CA ASN A 162 10.29 16.09 -5.76
C ASN A 162 11.50 15.15 -5.66
N ALA A 163 11.99 14.86 -4.44
CA ALA A 163 13.07 13.91 -4.23
C ALA A 163 12.66 12.50 -4.65
N MET A 164 11.44 12.06 -4.32
CA MET A 164 10.92 10.77 -4.81
C MET A 164 10.87 10.71 -6.33
N LEU A 165 10.40 11.78 -6.99
CA LEU A 165 10.39 11.89 -8.47
C LEU A 165 11.80 11.87 -9.07
N CYS A 166 12.77 12.55 -8.44
CA CYS A 166 14.18 12.45 -8.81
C CYS A 166 14.70 11.00 -8.73
N GLY A 167 14.32 10.30 -7.65
CA GLY A 167 14.62 8.88 -7.44
C GLY A 167 14.06 8.00 -8.55
N TYR A 168 12.77 8.15 -8.83
CA TYR A 168 12.08 7.45 -9.92
C TYR A 168 12.79 7.70 -11.25
N LYS A 169 13.19 8.93 -11.57
CA LYS A 169 13.98 9.21 -12.78
C LYS A 169 15.30 8.44 -12.83
N LYS A 170 16.00 8.34 -11.68
CA LYS A 170 17.26 7.61 -11.52
C LYS A 170 17.10 6.07 -11.62
N SER A 171 15.87 5.53 -11.60
CA SER A 171 15.59 4.12 -11.85
C SER A 171 15.71 3.71 -13.33
N GLY A 172 15.90 4.67 -14.24
CA GLY A 172 15.87 4.45 -15.69
C GLY A 172 14.60 5.02 -16.36
N ASN A 173 13.60 5.40 -15.57
CA ASN A 173 12.36 6.04 -16.03
C ASN A 173 12.57 7.53 -16.36
N LYS A 174 13.11 7.82 -17.55
CA LYS A 174 13.55 9.19 -17.92
C LYS A 174 12.42 10.22 -18.09
N ILE A 175 11.22 9.77 -18.43
CA ILE A 175 10.05 10.62 -18.71
C ILE A 175 9.10 10.54 -17.53
N ILE A 176 8.84 11.69 -16.90
CA ILE A 176 7.85 11.86 -15.84
C ILE A 176 6.72 12.70 -16.41
N ASP A 177 5.51 12.18 -16.34
CA ASP A 177 4.32 12.93 -16.75
C ASP A 177 4.20 14.22 -15.89
N PRO A 178 3.97 15.40 -16.50
CA PRO A 178 3.80 16.65 -15.76
C PRO A 178 2.74 16.58 -14.65
N SER A 179 1.70 15.76 -14.80
CA SER A 179 0.67 15.53 -13.79
C SER A 179 1.23 14.99 -12.46
N TRP A 180 2.34 14.25 -12.49
CA TRP A 180 3.01 13.73 -11.30
C TRP A 180 3.67 14.83 -10.48
N CYS A 181 3.88 16.03 -11.05
CA CYS A 181 4.46 17.16 -10.33
C CYS A 181 3.48 17.78 -9.32
N LYS A 182 2.18 17.45 -9.40
CA LYS A 182 1.20 17.82 -8.39
C LYS A 182 1.47 16.99 -7.13
N ILE A 183 1.63 17.68 -6.01
CA ILE A 183 1.86 17.00 -4.71
C ILE A 183 0.62 16.15 -4.42
N PRO A 184 0.80 14.87 -4.01
CA PRO A 184 -0.30 14.04 -3.59
C PRO A 184 -1.07 14.73 -2.47
N THR A 185 -2.39 14.83 -2.62
CA THR A 185 -3.24 15.52 -1.64
C THR A 185 -3.33 14.70 -0.36
N THR A 186 -2.75 15.24 0.70
CA THR A 186 -2.87 14.72 2.06
C THR A 186 -4.23 15.14 2.60
N GLU A 187 -5.30 14.51 2.15
CA GLU A 187 -6.53 14.54 2.95
C GLU A 187 -6.19 13.98 4.33
N LYS A 188 -6.87 14.47 5.39
CA LYS A 188 -6.66 14.00 6.77
C LYS A 188 -7.24 12.58 6.95
N THR A 189 -6.86 11.66 6.09
CA THR A 189 -7.36 10.29 6.04
C THR A 189 -6.50 9.44 6.97
N PRO A 190 -7.00 8.90 8.09
CA PRO A 190 -6.21 8.06 8.99
C PRO A 190 -5.39 7.01 8.25
N GLN A 191 -4.10 6.83 8.60
CA GLN A 191 -3.15 5.98 7.85
C GLN A 191 -3.69 4.58 7.58
N PHE A 192 -4.45 4.02 8.53
CA PHE A 192 -5.13 2.73 8.41
C PHE A 192 -6.00 2.65 7.15
N LEU A 193 -6.79 3.69 6.87
CA LEU A 193 -7.64 3.73 5.68
C LEU A 193 -6.81 3.81 4.39
N GLY A 194 -5.65 4.48 4.42
CA GLY A 194 -4.69 4.47 3.32
C GLY A 194 -4.18 3.07 3.00
N TRP A 195 -3.82 2.30 4.04
CA TRP A 195 -3.40 0.91 3.88
C TRP A 195 -4.54 0.00 3.42
N ILE A 196 -5.79 0.21 3.88
CA ILE A 196 -6.95 -0.54 3.38
C ILE A 196 -7.17 -0.26 1.89
N LYS A 197 -7.06 1.00 1.42
CA LYS A 197 -7.17 1.30 -0.02
C LYS A 197 -6.07 0.63 -0.83
N GLU A 198 -4.84 0.63 -0.33
CA GLU A 198 -3.70 -0.06 -0.96
C GLU A 198 -3.94 -1.58 -1.04
N TRP A 199 -4.42 -2.20 0.05
CA TRP A 199 -4.78 -3.61 0.08
C TRP A 199 -5.94 -3.92 -0.88
N GLY A 200 -7.01 -3.14 -0.83
CA GLY A 200 -8.21 -3.33 -1.63
C GLY A 200 -7.93 -3.20 -3.14
N THR A 201 -7.05 -2.29 -3.53
CA THR A 201 -6.61 -2.16 -4.92
C THR A 201 -5.91 -3.43 -5.40
N ASN A 202 -4.96 -3.96 -4.61
CA ASN A 202 -4.24 -5.19 -4.95
C ASN A 202 -5.16 -6.42 -4.98
N VAL A 203 -6.10 -6.52 -4.02
CA VAL A 203 -7.10 -7.59 -3.99
C VAL A 203 -7.97 -7.55 -5.24
N CYS A 204 -8.49 -6.39 -5.64
CA CYS A 204 -9.35 -6.32 -6.82
C CYS A 204 -8.61 -6.66 -8.11
N ILE A 205 -7.33 -6.26 -8.24
CA ILE A 205 -6.48 -6.63 -9.38
C ILE A 205 -6.32 -8.16 -9.43
N GLN A 206 -5.86 -8.80 -8.35
CA GLN A 206 -5.66 -10.25 -8.33
C GLN A 206 -6.98 -11.03 -8.46
N LYS A 207 -8.07 -10.54 -7.87
CA LYS A 207 -9.40 -11.15 -8.01
C LYS A 207 -9.81 -11.19 -9.47
N GLN A 208 -9.61 -10.09 -10.19
CA GLN A 208 -9.95 -10.00 -11.60
C GLN A 208 -9.10 -10.96 -12.45
N GLU A 209 -7.79 -11.05 -12.18
CA GLU A 209 -6.91 -12.02 -12.84
C GLU A 209 -7.41 -13.47 -12.62
N HIS A 210 -7.75 -13.84 -11.38
CA HIS A 210 -8.31 -15.16 -11.10
C HIS A 210 -9.63 -15.43 -11.84
N LYS A 211 -10.54 -14.45 -11.90
CA LYS A 211 -11.78 -14.57 -12.67
C LYS A 211 -11.50 -14.79 -14.16
N GLU A 212 -10.54 -14.07 -14.73
CA GLU A 212 -10.16 -14.21 -16.14
C GLU A 212 -9.56 -15.58 -16.44
N TYR A 213 -8.71 -16.12 -15.56
CA TYR A 213 -8.19 -17.48 -15.69
C TYR A 213 -9.29 -18.53 -15.62
N VAL A 214 -10.22 -18.42 -14.67
CA VAL A 214 -11.37 -19.34 -14.57
C VAL A 214 -12.23 -19.25 -15.83
N LYS A 215 -12.58 -18.05 -16.29
CA LYS A 215 -13.34 -17.86 -17.55
C LYS A 215 -12.65 -18.52 -18.73
N SER A 216 -11.35 -18.29 -18.88
CA SER A 216 -10.56 -18.81 -20.00
C SER A 216 -10.48 -20.34 -19.98
N LYS A 217 -10.25 -20.96 -18.81
CA LYS A 217 -10.06 -22.41 -18.71
C LYS A 217 -11.37 -23.19 -18.61
N CYS A 218 -12.47 -22.54 -18.23
CA CYS A 218 -13.78 -23.17 -18.08
C CYS A 218 -14.76 -22.89 -19.24
N SER A 219 -14.36 -22.15 -20.28
CA SER A 219 -15.27 -21.73 -21.37
C SER A 219 -15.97 -22.88 -22.09
N ASN A 220 -15.26 -24.00 -22.30
CA ASN A 220 -15.74 -25.16 -23.06
C ASN A 220 -16.31 -26.27 -22.15
N VAL A 221 -16.18 -26.14 -20.83
CA VAL A 221 -16.61 -27.16 -19.87
C VAL A 221 -18.05 -26.87 -19.48
N THR A 222 -19.02 -27.67 -19.92
CA THR A 222 -20.41 -27.49 -19.47
C THR A 222 -20.52 -27.82 -17.97
N ASN A 223 -21.50 -27.22 -17.27
CA ASN A 223 -21.66 -27.43 -15.82
C ASN A 223 -21.93 -28.91 -15.49
N ASN A 224 -22.59 -29.64 -16.40
CA ASN A 224 -22.87 -31.08 -16.24
C ASN A 224 -21.62 -31.97 -16.44
N ASN A 225 -20.54 -31.42 -17.03
CA ASN A 225 -19.30 -32.14 -17.29
C ASN A 225 -18.22 -31.88 -16.20
N LEU A 226 -18.53 -31.08 -15.17
CA LEU A 226 -17.62 -30.80 -14.05
C LEU A 226 -17.34 -32.09 -13.27
N GLY A 227 -16.14 -32.66 -13.44
CA GLY A 227 -15.73 -33.91 -12.79
C GLY A 227 -15.51 -35.10 -13.73
N ALA A 228 -15.72 -34.91 -15.05
CA ALA A 228 -15.26 -35.87 -16.05
C ALA A 228 -13.71 -35.91 -16.08
N GLN A 229 -13.11 -37.08 -16.34
CA GLN A 229 -11.64 -37.27 -16.51
C GLN A 229 -11.11 -36.71 -17.85
N GLU A 230 -11.72 -35.64 -18.36
CA GLU A 230 -11.25 -34.93 -19.56
C GLU A 230 -10.23 -33.85 -19.18
N SER A 231 -9.26 -33.60 -20.05
CA SER A 231 -8.18 -32.65 -19.82
C SER A 231 -8.67 -31.20 -19.62
N GLU A 232 -9.71 -30.79 -20.35
CA GLU A 232 -10.34 -29.46 -20.20
C GLU A 232 -11.06 -29.30 -18.86
N SER A 233 -11.84 -30.32 -18.45
CA SER A 233 -12.48 -30.39 -17.12
C SER A 233 -11.44 -30.32 -16.00
N SER A 234 -10.31 -31.03 -16.15
CA SER A 234 -9.20 -31.00 -15.18
C SER A 234 -8.58 -29.60 -15.02
N ASN A 235 -8.32 -28.90 -16.14
CA ASN A 235 -7.76 -27.55 -16.11
C ASN A 235 -8.73 -26.54 -15.48
N CYS A 236 -10.02 -26.60 -15.82
CA CYS A 236 -11.05 -25.76 -15.23
C CYS A 236 -11.13 -25.96 -13.70
N ILE A 237 -11.20 -27.22 -13.25
CA ILE A 237 -11.22 -27.57 -11.82
C ILE A 237 -9.97 -27.04 -11.10
N SER A 238 -8.80 -27.13 -11.75
CA SER A 238 -7.56 -26.62 -11.16
C SER A 238 -7.59 -25.11 -10.94
N GLU A 239 -8.07 -24.32 -11.91
CA GLU A 239 -8.17 -22.86 -11.75
C GLU A 239 -9.22 -22.45 -10.73
N ILE A 240 -10.36 -23.17 -10.67
CA ILE A 240 -11.37 -22.94 -9.62
C ILE A 240 -10.76 -23.15 -8.24
N ARG A 241 -10.01 -24.25 -8.02
CA ARG A 241 -9.35 -24.51 -6.73
C ARG A 241 -8.34 -23.43 -6.35
N LYS A 242 -7.54 -22.95 -7.31
CA LYS A 242 -6.62 -21.82 -7.06
C LYS A 242 -7.39 -20.58 -6.62
N TYR A 243 -8.52 -20.29 -7.27
CA TYR A 243 -9.35 -19.14 -6.90
C TYR A 243 -9.98 -19.30 -5.51
N GLN A 244 -10.45 -20.50 -5.15
CA GLN A 244 -10.94 -20.81 -3.80
C GLN A 244 -9.84 -20.63 -2.75
N GLU A 245 -8.66 -21.21 -2.96
CA GLU A 245 -7.52 -21.10 -2.03
C GLU A 245 -7.08 -19.64 -1.85
N TRP A 246 -7.01 -18.88 -2.94
CA TRP A 246 -6.72 -17.44 -2.90
C TRP A 246 -7.79 -16.69 -2.10
N SER A 247 -9.08 -16.95 -2.39
CA SER A 247 -10.23 -16.31 -1.74
C SER A 247 -10.26 -16.61 -0.25
N ARG A 248 -9.95 -17.86 0.15
CA ARG A 248 -9.86 -18.27 1.56
C ARG A 248 -8.78 -17.50 2.33
N LYS A 249 -7.61 -17.29 1.72
CA LYS A 249 -6.56 -16.50 2.36
C LYS A 249 -6.96 -15.02 2.48
N ARG A 250 -7.63 -14.47 1.44
CA ARG A 250 -8.05 -13.07 1.44
C ARG A 250 -9.24 -12.81 2.35
N SER A 251 -10.17 -13.76 2.50
CA SER A 251 -11.31 -13.64 3.41
C SER A 251 -10.85 -13.51 4.86
N ILE A 252 -9.84 -14.29 5.27
CA ILE A 252 -9.22 -14.19 6.61
C ILE A 252 -8.61 -12.79 6.84
N GLN A 253 -7.89 -12.26 5.85
CA GLN A 253 -7.33 -10.90 5.92
C GLN A 253 -8.45 -9.84 5.99
N TRP A 254 -9.48 -10.00 5.18
CA TRP A 254 -10.61 -9.08 5.10
C TRP A 254 -11.43 -9.05 6.39
N GLU A 255 -11.67 -10.22 6.99
CA GLU A 255 -12.34 -10.34 8.28
C GLU A 255 -11.58 -9.55 9.34
N ALA A 256 -10.26 -9.77 9.43
CA ALA A 256 -9.41 -9.06 10.39
C ALA A 256 -9.43 -7.53 10.17
N ILE A 257 -9.33 -7.07 8.91
CA ILE A 257 -9.44 -5.65 8.56
C ILE A 257 -10.81 -5.08 8.95
N SER A 258 -11.88 -5.82 8.66
CA SER A 258 -13.26 -5.41 8.92
C SER A 258 -13.56 -5.31 10.42
N GLU A 259 -13.11 -6.28 11.22
CA GLU A 259 -13.16 -6.21 12.68
C GLU A 259 -12.42 -4.96 13.19
N ARG A 260 -11.23 -4.71 12.64
CA ARG A 260 -10.40 -3.57 13.05
C ARG A 260 -11.03 -2.23 12.71
N TYR A 261 -11.62 -2.11 11.53
CA TYR A 261 -12.34 -0.92 11.12
C TYR A 261 -13.47 -0.59 12.10
N LYS A 262 -14.31 -1.58 12.44
CA LYS A 262 -15.38 -1.44 13.44
C LYS A 262 -14.81 -0.98 14.79
N LYS A 263 -13.71 -1.59 15.25
CA LYS A 263 -13.06 -1.16 16.49
C LYS A 263 -12.57 0.29 16.44
N TYR A 264 -11.92 0.70 15.36
CA TYR A 264 -11.43 2.08 15.21
C TYR A 264 -12.53 3.14 15.07
N LYS A 265 -13.71 2.76 14.55
CA LYS A 265 -14.92 3.59 14.62
C LYS A 265 -15.32 3.89 16.07
N HIS A 266 -15.22 2.93 16.96
CA HIS A 266 -15.53 3.11 18.39
C HIS A 266 -14.43 3.82 19.20
N MET A 267 -13.18 3.80 18.73
CA MET A 267 -12.00 4.36 19.44
C MET A 267 -11.68 5.83 19.09
N ASP A 268 -12.61 6.58 18.51
CA ASP A 268 -12.41 7.95 18.01
C ASP A 268 -11.33 8.15 16.94
N ILE A 269 -10.71 7.07 16.45
CA ILE A 269 -9.71 7.10 15.36
C ILE A 269 -10.40 7.36 14.02
N LEU A 270 -11.57 6.77 13.81
CA LEU A 270 -12.40 6.93 12.60
C LEU A 270 -13.72 7.66 12.90
N LYS A 271 -13.81 8.46 13.96
CA LYS A 271 -15.07 9.13 14.34
C LYS A 271 -15.66 10.03 13.25
N ASP A 272 -14.80 10.67 12.45
CA ASP A 272 -15.20 11.61 11.40
C ASP A 272 -15.49 10.90 10.06
N VAL A 273 -15.23 9.60 9.99
CA VAL A 273 -15.55 8.74 8.84
C VAL A 273 -17.03 8.41 8.92
N LYS A 274 -17.79 8.53 7.83
CA LYS A 274 -19.25 8.35 7.85
C LYS A 274 -19.65 6.90 7.58
N GLU A 275 -18.85 6.20 6.80
CA GLU A 275 -19.16 4.90 6.21
C GLU A 275 -19.16 3.82 7.30
N PRO A 276 -20.22 3.03 7.45
CA PRO A 276 -20.43 2.17 8.61
C PRO A 276 -19.42 1.03 8.71
N ASP A 277 -18.91 0.56 7.58
CA ASP A 277 -17.97 -0.55 7.48
C ASP A 277 -16.90 -0.30 6.40
N ALA A 278 -15.88 -1.16 6.40
CA ALA A 278 -14.74 -1.06 5.49
C ALA A 278 -15.15 -1.27 4.02
N ASN A 279 -16.16 -2.10 3.75
CA ASN A 279 -16.65 -2.35 2.38
C ASN A 279 -17.25 -1.08 1.79
N THR A 280 -18.15 -0.44 2.53
CA THR A 280 -18.78 0.83 2.15
C THR A 280 -17.73 1.92 1.96
N TYR A 281 -16.75 1.99 2.86
CA TYR A 281 -15.64 2.93 2.73
C TYR A 281 -14.84 2.73 1.44
N LEU A 282 -14.48 1.50 1.10
CA LEU A 282 -13.73 1.21 -0.13
C LEU A 282 -14.57 1.51 -1.38
N LYS A 283 -15.87 1.15 -1.40
CA LYS A 283 -16.77 1.45 -2.52
C LYS A 283 -16.89 2.96 -2.80
N GLU A 284 -16.96 3.79 -1.77
CA GLU A 284 -17.10 5.24 -1.94
C GLU A 284 -15.77 5.98 -2.18
N HIS A 285 -14.67 5.50 -1.59
CA HIS A 285 -13.41 6.26 -1.52
C HIS A 285 -12.23 5.62 -2.26
N CYS A 286 -12.41 4.45 -2.86
CA CYS A 286 -11.40 3.79 -3.67
C CYS A 286 -11.92 3.46 -5.07
N SER A 287 -11.73 4.39 -6.00
CA SER A 287 -12.10 4.18 -7.41
C SER A 287 -11.35 3.03 -8.09
N LYS A 288 -10.20 2.61 -7.53
CA LYS A 288 -9.38 1.46 -7.98
C LYS A 288 -9.74 0.14 -7.27
N CYS A 289 -10.77 0.14 -6.44
CA CYS A 289 -11.26 -1.03 -5.72
C CYS A 289 -12.68 -1.42 -6.18
N PRO A 290 -12.95 -1.63 -7.49
CA PRO A 290 -14.32 -1.81 -7.97
C PRO A 290 -14.88 -3.21 -7.71
N CYS A 291 -14.36 -3.99 -6.75
CA CYS A 291 -14.76 -5.38 -6.53
C CYS A 291 -15.44 -5.60 -5.17
N GLY A 292 -16.23 -6.67 -5.07
CA GLY A 292 -16.76 -7.17 -3.80
C GLY A 292 -15.65 -7.79 -2.95
N PHE A 293 -15.70 -7.55 -1.63
CA PHE A 293 -14.78 -8.17 -0.67
C PHE A 293 -15.44 -9.26 0.18
N ASN A 294 -16.75 -9.18 0.38
CA ASN A 294 -17.49 -10.11 1.25
C ASN A 294 -17.75 -11.47 0.58
N ASP A 295 -17.84 -11.50 -0.74
CA ASP A 295 -18.07 -12.71 -1.52
C ASP A 295 -16.86 -13.67 -1.53
N MET A 296 -15.68 -13.19 -1.12
CA MET A 296 -14.50 -14.05 -0.96
C MET A 296 -14.73 -15.17 0.07
N GLU A 297 -15.56 -14.95 1.09
CA GLU A 297 -15.95 -15.99 2.05
C GLU A 297 -16.85 -17.04 1.38
N GLU A 298 -17.79 -16.61 0.54
CA GLU A 298 -18.68 -17.51 -0.20
C GLU A 298 -17.89 -18.40 -1.18
N ILE A 299 -16.94 -17.82 -1.91
CA ILE A 299 -16.05 -18.54 -2.84
C ILE A 299 -15.14 -19.52 -2.10
N ALA A 300 -14.71 -19.15 -0.88
CA ALA A 300 -13.83 -19.98 -0.06
C ALA A 300 -14.55 -21.18 0.59
N ASN A 301 -15.88 -21.20 0.62
CA ASN A 301 -16.64 -22.25 1.28
C ASN A 301 -16.52 -23.59 0.55
N ASP A 302 -16.19 -24.64 1.29
CA ASP A 302 -16.09 -26.03 0.84
C ASP A 302 -17.22 -26.88 1.47
N THR A 303 -18.48 -26.59 1.13
CA THR A 303 -19.61 -27.43 1.56
C THR A 303 -19.61 -28.80 0.87
N GLU A 304 -20.44 -29.74 1.36
CA GLU A 304 -20.35 -31.18 1.02
C GLU A 304 -20.52 -31.52 -0.48
N ASN A 305 -21.08 -30.62 -1.31
CA ASN A 305 -21.21 -30.84 -2.77
C ASN A 305 -20.26 -29.97 -3.60
N LYS A 306 -19.07 -30.52 -3.89
CA LYS A 306 -18.01 -29.86 -4.69
C LYS A 306 -18.44 -29.45 -6.11
N GLN A 307 -19.34 -30.20 -6.75
CA GLN A 307 -19.76 -29.89 -8.12
C GLN A 307 -20.64 -28.64 -8.18
N ASP A 308 -21.54 -28.47 -7.20
CA ASP A 308 -22.40 -27.29 -7.12
C ASP A 308 -21.58 -26.01 -6.87
N ILE A 309 -20.54 -26.10 -6.03
CA ILE A 309 -19.64 -24.98 -5.76
C ILE A 309 -18.87 -24.57 -7.02
N PHE A 310 -18.32 -25.54 -7.76
CA PHE A 310 -17.61 -25.24 -9.00
C PHE A 310 -18.54 -24.59 -10.03
N LYS A 311 -19.79 -25.03 -10.10
CA LYS A 311 -20.82 -24.39 -10.92
C LYS A 311 -21.07 -22.95 -10.46
N GLN A 312 -21.27 -22.72 -9.17
CA GLN A 312 -21.49 -21.39 -8.59
C GLN A 312 -20.33 -20.44 -8.88
N ILE A 313 -19.09 -20.87 -8.62
CA ILE A 313 -17.90 -20.05 -8.89
C ILE A 313 -17.82 -19.71 -10.37
N LYS A 314 -18.04 -20.69 -11.26
CA LYS A 314 -18.03 -20.46 -12.70
C LYS A 314 -19.12 -19.48 -13.16
N GLU A 315 -20.26 -19.43 -12.47
CA GLU A 315 -21.31 -18.43 -12.72
C GLU A 315 -20.90 -17.06 -12.15
N GLN A 316 -20.39 -17.00 -10.93
CA GLN A 316 -19.96 -15.79 -10.23
C GLN A 316 -18.84 -15.04 -10.94
N VAL A 317 -17.86 -15.73 -11.53
CA VAL A 317 -16.77 -15.04 -12.24
C VAL A 317 -17.29 -14.17 -13.40
N ASN A 318 -18.47 -14.46 -13.94
CA ASN A 318 -19.10 -13.67 -15.01
C ASN A 318 -19.76 -12.39 -14.52
N ILE A 319 -19.94 -12.21 -13.21
CA ILE A 319 -20.47 -10.99 -12.63
C ILE A 319 -19.42 -9.87 -12.79
N PRO A 320 -19.77 -8.74 -13.43
CA PRO A 320 -18.92 -7.55 -13.48
C PRO A 320 -18.56 -7.09 -12.07
N ALA A 321 -17.31 -6.65 -11.87
CA ALA A 321 -16.83 -6.27 -10.55
C ALA A 321 -17.72 -5.18 -9.92
N GLU A 322 -18.26 -4.27 -10.73
CA GLU A 322 -19.12 -3.16 -10.31
C GLU A 322 -20.49 -3.61 -9.74
N LEU A 323 -20.88 -4.86 -9.99
CA LEU A 323 -22.15 -5.46 -9.54
C LEU A 323 -21.97 -6.39 -8.32
N GLU A 324 -20.75 -6.49 -7.80
CA GLU A 324 -20.41 -7.20 -6.55
C GLU A 324 -20.44 -6.24 -5.34
#